data_AF-A0A4Y2C834-F1
#
_entry.id   AF-A0A4Y2C834-F1
#
_cell.length_a   1.000
_cell.length_b   1.000
_cell.length_c   1.000
_cell.angle_alpha   90.00
_cell.angle_beta   90.00
_cell.angle_gamma   90.00
#
_symmetry.space_group_name_H-M   'P 1'
#
loop_
_entity.id
_entity.type
_entity.pdbx_description
1 polymer ?
#
loop_
_entity_poly.entity_id
_entity_poly.type
_entity_poly.pdbx_seq_one_letter_code
_entity_poly.pdbx_strand_id
1 'polypeptide(L)'
;MFNDRLIGPVFYEGKLSGQGYLELLQVVITDFLENLPLHQLRNLWFQCDGAPPHKISNFKQYLMETFQNQVIGIGGFVEWPPRSPDLTRLDFFLWGHIKGQTYATLHQHCRIFDDALLMLVPP
;
A
#
# COMPACT_ATOMS: atom_id res chain seq x y z
N MET A 1 1.80 5.13 2.24
CA MET A 1 1.86 6.38 3.02
C MET A 1 3.30 6.85 3.04
N PHE A 2 3.54 8.13 2.77
CA PHE A 2 4.88 8.73 2.75
C PHE A 2 4.77 10.17 3.24
N ASN A 3 5.66 10.60 4.15
CA ASN A 3 5.62 11.93 4.78
C ASN A 3 4.20 12.33 5.23
N ASP A 4 3.55 11.44 5.99
CA ASP A 4 2.19 11.59 6.53
C ASP A 4 1.06 11.78 5.48
N ARG A 5 1.37 11.59 4.20
CA ARG A 5 0.39 11.59 3.11
C ARG A 5 0.05 10.17 2.68
N LEU A 6 -1.24 9.93 2.45
CA LEU A 6 -1.68 8.71 1.79
C LEU A 6 -1.30 8.79 0.31
N ILE A 7 -0.83 7.68 -0.24
CA ILE A 7 -0.58 7.50 -1.68
C ILE A 7 -1.54 6.39 -2.10
N GLY A 8 -2.38 6.65 -3.10
CA GLY A 8 -3.59 5.87 -3.32
C GLY A 8 -4.79 6.43 -2.51
N PRO A 9 -5.96 5.77 -2.50
CA PRO A 9 -6.24 4.38 -2.84
C PRO A 9 -6.24 4.08 -4.34
N VAL A 10 -6.03 2.81 -4.67
CA VAL A 10 -6.09 2.32 -6.05
C VAL A 10 -7.22 1.33 -6.15
N PHE A 11 -8.21 1.65 -6.99
CA PHE A 11 -9.35 0.81 -7.26
C PHE A 11 -9.09 0.02 -8.54
N TYR A 12 -9.45 -1.26 -8.53
CA TYR A 12 -9.35 -2.13 -9.70
C TYR A 12 -10.65 -2.92 -9.85
N GLU A 13 -11.00 -3.25 -11.09
CA GLU A 13 -12.20 -4.04 -11.38
C GLU A 13 -11.88 -5.54 -11.46
N GLY A 14 -12.80 -6.37 -10.98
CA GLY A 14 -12.69 -7.83 -11.07
C GLY A 14 -11.80 -8.46 -9.99
N LYS A 15 -11.31 -9.68 -10.26
CA LYS A 15 -10.46 -10.43 -9.33
C LYS A 15 -8.99 -10.12 -9.59
N LEU A 16 -8.29 -9.65 -8.57
CA LEU A 16 -6.86 -9.40 -8.64
C LEU A 16 -6.09 -10.72 -8.78
N SER A 17 -5.47 -10.92 -9.93
CA SER A 17 -4.48 -11.99 -10.11
C SER A 17 -3.12 -11.53 -9.56
N GLY A 18 -2.20 -12.47 -9.32
CA GLY A 18 -0.85 -12.11 -8.92
C GLY A 18 -0.14 -11.21 -9.95
N GLN A 19 -0.34 -11.50 -11.24
CA GLN A 19 0.21 -10.68 -12.33
C GLN A 19 -0.43 -9.28 -12.37
N GLY A 20 -1.76 -9.19 -12.24
CA GLY A 20 -2.45 -7.90 -12.20
C GLY A 20 -2.05 -7.05 -10.99
N TYR A 21 -1.75 -7.69 -9.86
CA TYR A 21 -1.20 -6.99 -8.70
C TYR A 21 0.18 -6.40 -8.99
N LEU A 22 1.07 -7.13 -9.67
CA LEU A 22 2.39 -6.63 -10.05
C LEU A 22 2.29 -5.44 -11.01
N GLU A 23 1.43 -5.54 -12.03
CA GLU A 23 1.22 -4.45 -13.00
C GLU A 23 0.67 -3.20 -12.32
N LEU A 24 -0.35 -3.34 -11.47
CA LEU A 24 -0.92 -2.25 -10.68
C LEU A 24 0.14 -1.61 -9.78
N LEU A 25 0.94 -2.42 -9.11
CA LEU A 25 2.02 -1.95 -8.25
C LEU A 25 3.08 -1.18 -9.06
N GLN A 26 3.47 -1.68 -10.22
CA GLN A 26 4.44 -1.02 -11.09
C GLN A 26 3.97 0.36 -11.53
N VAL A 27 2.70 0.49 -11.95
CA VAL A 27 2.12 1.78 -12.33
C VAL A 27 2.16 2.76 -11.16
N VAL A 28 1.67 2.34 -9.99
CA VAL A 28 1.53 3.21 -8.81
C VAL A 28 2.88 3.60 -8.23
N ILE A 29 3.81 2.64 -8.13
CA ILE A 29 5.15 2.91 -7.62
C ILE A 29 5.93 3.78 -8.60
N THR A 30 5.87 3.51 -9.90
CA THR A 30 6.61 4.32 -10.89
C THR A 30 6.14 5.77 -10.86
N ASP A 31 4.83 6.01 -10.94
CA ASP A 31 4.26 7.36 -10.85
C ASP A 31 4.66 8.06 -9.53
N PHE A 32 4.61 7.34 -8.41
CA PHE A 32 5.03 7.90 -7.13
C PHE A 32 6.53 8.26 -7.10
N LEU A 33 7.41 7.38 -7.57
CA LEU A 33 8.85 7.57 -7.52
C LEU A 33 9.34 8.67 -8.47
N GLU A 34 8.72 8.83 -9.65
CA GLU A 34 9.04 9.88 -10.61
C GLU A 34 8.82 11.29 -10.03
N ASN A 35 7.87 11.41 -9.09
CA ASN A 35 7.54 12.67 -8.43
C ASN A 35 8.42 12.98 -7.21
N LEU A 36 9.36 12.10 -6.83
CA LEU A 36 10.21 12.29 -5.66
C LEU A 36 11.59 12.89 -5.99
N PRO A 37 12.09 13.84 -5.18
CA PRO A 37 13.48 14.29 -5.27
C PRO A 37 14.47 13.13 -5.04
N LEU A 38 15.58 13.14 -5.80
CA LEU A 38 16.63 12.09 -5.74
C LEU A 38 17.16 11.79 -4.33
N HIS A 39 17.24 12.80 -3.46
CA HIS A 39 17.73 12.61 -2.09
C HIS A 39 16.74 11.82 -1.20
N GLN A 40 15.43 11.90 -1.50
CA GLN A 40 14.41 11.11 -0.82
C GLN A 40 14.39 9.68 -1.34
N LEU A 41 14.56 9.49 -2.65
CA LEU A 41 14.63 8.17 -3.28
C LEU A 41 15.75 7.28 -2.72
N ARG A 42 16.92 7.86 -2.39
CA ARG A 42 18.06 7.09 -1.84
C ARG A 42 17.82 6.50 -0.45
N ASN A 43 16.88 7.05 0.31
CA ASN A 43 16.60 6.66 1.69
C ASN A 43 15.19 6.07 1.84
N LEU A 44 14.55 5.71 0.72
CA LEU A 44 13.17 5.27 0.69
C LEU A 44 13.08 3.77 0.96
N TRP A 45 12.46 3.41 2.07
CA TRP A 45 12.16 2.02 2.42
C TRP A 45 10.74 1.65 2.01
N PHE A 46 10.60 0.51 1.34
CA PHE A 46 9.31 -0.10 1.05
C PHE A 46 8.93 -1.08 2.15
N GLN A 47 7.68 -1.04 2.61
CA GLN A 47 7.16 -1.95 3.62
C GLN A 47 5.95 -2.71 3.07
N CYS A 48 5.96 -4.04 3.18
CA CYS A 48 4.84 -4.92 2.85
C CYS A 48 4.52 -5.81 4.05
N ASP A 49 3.26 -5.85 4.46
CA ASP A 49 2.80 -6.84 5.42
C ASP A 49 2.94 -8.22 4.77
N GLY A 50 3.29 -9.25 5.53
CA GLY A 50 3.63 -10.57 4.97
C GLY A 50 2.46 -11.33 4.33
N ALA A 51 1.43 -10.68 3.81
CA ALA A 51 0.39 -11.30 3.00
C ALA A 51 1.01 -11.71 1.65
N PRO A 52 1.19 -13.01 1.36
CA PRO A 52 1.82 -13.42 0.12
C PRO A 52 0.87 -13.17 -1.05
N PRO A 53 1.21 -12.33 -2.04
CA PRO A 53 0.61 -12.48 -3.36
C PRO A 53 1.09 -13.83 -3.87
N HIS A 54 0.16 -14.75 -4.09
CA HIS A 54 0.45 -16.14 -4.40
C HIS A 54 1.51 -16.29 -5.51
N LYS A 55 2.72 -16.71 -5.10
CA LYS A 55 3.89 -17.10 -5.93
C LYS A 55 4.34 -16.09 -7.00
N ILE A 56 5.19 -15.12 -6.64
CA ILE A 56 5.84 -14.28 -7.66
C ILE A 56 7.28 -13.94 -7.25
N SER A 57 8.26 -14.71 -7.72
CA SER A 57 9.68 -14.32 -7.69
C SER A 57 9.89 -12.93 -8.29
N ASN A 58 9.14 -12.61 -9.35
CA ASN A 58 9.24 -11.35 -10.09
C ASN A 58 8.80 -10.14 -9.25
N PHE A 59 7.83 -10.29 -8.34
CA PHE A 59 7.41 -9.20 -7.43
C PHE A 59 8.52 -8.85 -6.46
N LYS A 60 9.09 -9.86 -5.83
CA LYS A 60 10.23 -9.68 -4.92
C LYS A 60 11.41 -9.06 -5.66
N GLN A 61 11.75 -9.59 -6.83
CA GLN A 61 12.86 -9.08 -7.63
C GLN A 61 12.64 -7.61 -8.01
N TYR A 62 11.45 -7.28 -8.52
CA TYR A 62 11.07 -5.91 -8.86
C TYR A 62 11.26 -4.96 -7.66
N LEU A 63 10.70 -5.29 -6.50
CA LEU A 63 10.84 -4.43 -5.32
C LEU A 63 12.29 -4.26 -4.86
N MET A 64 13.07 -5.35 -4.86
CA MET A 64 14.48 -5.29 -4.46
C MET A 64 15.31 -4.42 -5.41
N GLU A 65 15.04 -4.51 -6.72
CA GLU A 65 15.69 -3.67 -7.74
C GLU A 65 15.25 -2.20 -7.63
N THR A 66 13.94 -1.94 -7.51
CA THR A 66 13.39 -0.58 -7.44
C THR A 66 13.81 0.16 -6.18
N PHE A 67 13.84 -0.51 -5.03
CA PHE A 67 14.17 0.09 -3.74
C PHE A 67 15.61 -0.18 -3.28
N GLN A 68 16.49 -0.66 -4.16
CA GLN A 68 17.92 -0.87 -3.84
C GLN A 68 18.12 -1.74 -2.58
N ASN A 69 17.37 -2.84 -2.49
CA ASN A 69 17.29 -3.73 -1.33
C ASN A 69 16.71 -3.10 -0.05
N GLN A 70 16.17 -1.89 -0.07
CA GLN A 70 15.52 -1.25 1.09
C GLN A 70 14.06 -1.70 1.24
N VAL A 71 13.86 -3.01 1.40
CA VAL A 71 12.52 -3.62 1.52
C VAL A 71 12.36 -4.31 2.88
N ILE A 72 11.29 -3.95 3.58
CA ILE A 72 10.83 -4.58 4.82
C ILE A 72 9.60 -5.44 4.47
N GLY A 73 9.69 -6.76 4.63
CA GLY A 73 8.62 -7.66 4.20
C GLY A 73 9.11 -9.09 3.99
N ILE A 74 8.21 -9.98 3.55
CA ILE A 74 8.59 -11.36 3.25
C ILE A 74 9.61 -11.39 2.11
N GLY A 75 10.81 -11.89 2.43
CA GLY A 75 11.90 -11.99 1.48
C GLY A 75 12.58 -10.67 1.14
N GLY A 76 12.30 -9.58 1.86
CA GLY A 76 13.04 -8.32 1.78
C GLY A 76 14.41 -8.40 2.49
N PHE A 77 15.09 -7.26 2.60
CA PHE A 77 16.34 -7.14 3.36
C PHE A 77 16.11 -7.21 4.87
N VAL A 78 14.96 -6.68 5.32
CA VAL A 78 14.47 -6.87 6.69
C VAL A 78 13.22 -7.74 6.62
N GLU A 79 13.26 -8.92 7.25
CA GLU A 79 12.09 -9.78 7.33
C GLU A 79 11.04 -9.19 8.27
N TRP A 80 9.78 -9.21 7.83
CA TRP A 80 8.66 -8.79 8.67
C TRP A 80 8.17 -9.95 9.55
N PRO A 81 7.94 -9.72 10.85
CA PRO A 81 7.44 -10.76 11.73
C PRO A 81 6.04 -11.24 11.29
N PRO A 82 5.79 -12.56 11.32
CA PRO A 82 4.49 -13.11 10.94
C PRO A 82 3.38 -12.61 11.88
N ARG A 83 2.19 -12.36 11.33
CA ARG A 83 0.98 -11.96 12.07
C ARG A 83 1.15 -10.70 12.94
N SER A 84 1.91 -9.72 12.47
CA SER A 84 2.12 -8.44 13.18
C SER A 84 1.48 -7.26 12.42
N PRO A 85 0.13 -7.20 12.31
CA PRO A 85 -0.58 -6.07 11.71
C PRO A 85 -0.53 -4.81 12.60
N ASP A 86 -0.15 -4.94 13.86
CA ASP A 86 0.10 -3.83 14.79
C ASP A 86 1.31 -2.99 14.39
N LEU A 87 2.24 -3.56 13.61
CA LEU A 87 3.47 -2.91 13.19
C LEU A 87 3.34 -2.16 11.85
N THR A 88 2.27 -2.39 11.09
CA THR A 88 1.95 -1.65 9.86
C THR A 88 1.07 -0.46 10.20
N ARG A 89 1.52 0.77 9.91
CA ARG A 89 0.74 1.99 10.17
C ARG A 89 -0.65 1.96 9.51
N LEU A 90 -0.75 1.31 8.35
CA LEU A 90 -2.01 1.16 7.62
C LEU A 90 -3.01 0.26 8.37
N ASP A 91 -2.56 -0.90 8.87
CA ASP A 91 -3.44 -1.84 9.57
C ASP A 91 -3.75 -1.41 11.00
N PHE A 92 -2.76 -0.84 11.71
CA PHE A 92 -2.95 -0.36 13.07
C PHE A 92 -3.88 0.85 13.16
N PHE A 93 -3.70 1.85 12.29
CA PHE A 93 -4.41 3.13 12.39
C PHE A 93 -5.42 3.34 11.27
N LEU A 94 -4.97 3.30 10.01
CA LEU A 94 -5.79 3.76 8.88
C LEU A 94 -7.07 2.92 8.70
N TRP A 95 -6.98 1.59 8.71
CA TRP A 95 -8.16 0.75 8.56
C TRP A 95 -9.14 0.88 9.73
N GLY A 96 -8.65 1.07 10.95
CA GLY A 96 -9.49 1.36 12.12
C GLY A 96 -10.24 2.68 11.96
N HIS A 97 -9.53 3.73 11.53
CA HIS A 97 -10.10 5.05 11.28
C HIS A 97 -11.14 5.03 10.15
N ILE A 98 -10.81 4.44 9.00
CA ILE A 98 -11.73 4.31 7.85
C ILE A 98 -13.01 3.60 8.29
N LYS A 99 -12.89 2.47 8.99
CA LYS A 99 -14.05 1.73 9.49
C LYS A 99 -14.91 2.58 10.43
N GLY A 100 -14.30 3.31 11.36
CA GLY A 100 -15.02 4.21 12.26
C GLY A 100 -15.85 5.26 11.49
N GLN A 101 -15.23 5.89 10.49
CA GLN A 101 -15.89 6.91 9.66
C GLN A 101 -16.98 6.33 8.76
N THR A 102 -16.75 5.16 8.15
CA THR A 102 -17.75 4.51 7.31
C THR A 102 -18.96 4.08 8.13
N TYR A 103 -18.75 3.49 9.32
CA TYR A 103 -19.86 3.12 10.20
C TYR A 103 -20.65 4.33 10.70
N ALA A 104 -20.00 5.44 11.03
CA ALA A 104 -20.68 6.68 11.42
C ALA A 104 -21.51 7.28 10.27
N THR A 105 -20.98 7.23 9.04
CA THR A 105 -21.63 7.79 7.84
C THR A 105 -22.73 6.89 7.26
N LEU A 106 -22.58 5.56 7.37
CA LEU A 106 -23.57 4.58 6.87
C LEU A 106 -24.93 4.66 7.55
N HIS A 107 -25.02 5.28 8.73
CA HIS A 107 -26.31 5.53 9.39
C HIS A 107 -27.14 6.63 8.70
N GLN A 108 -26.61 7.36 7.71
CA GLN A 108 -27.31 8.48 7.08
C GLN A 108 -27.61 8.32 5.58
N HIS A 109 -26.81 7.60 4.79
CA HIS A 109 -27.17 7.29 3.39
C HIS A 109 -26.47 6.03 2.87
N CYS A 110 -27.23 5.13 2.24
CA CYS A 110 -26.69 4.01 1.46
C CYS A 110 -26.00 4.55 0.20
N ARG A 111 -24.69 4.82 0.24
CA ARG A 111 -23.76 4.71 -0.91
C ARG A 111 -22.29 4.69 -0.46
N ILE A 112 -21.72 3.48 -0.60
CA ILE A 112 -20.37 3.06 -1.03
C ILE A 112 -19.13 3.48 -0.19
N PHE A 113 -18.37 2.45 0.24
CA PHE A 113 -17.04 2.55 0.88
C PHE A 113 -16.04 3.44 0.14
N ASP A 114 -16.15 3.51 -1.19
CA ASP A 114 -15.27 4.26 -2.08
C ASP A 114 -15.38 5.77 -1.84
N ASP A 115 -16.59 6.29 -1.58
CA ASP A 115 -16.80 7.72 -1.29
C ASP A 115 -16.12 8.12 0.03
N ALA A 116 -16.20 7.26 1.04
CA ALA A 116 -15.52 7.48 2.32
C ALA A 116 -13.99 7.42 2.19
N LEU A 117 -13.47 6.58 1.28
CA LEU A 117 -12.04 6.52 0.99
C LEU A 117 -11.56 7.75 0.22
N LEU A 118 -12.34 8.24 -0.74
CA LEU A 118 -12.06 9.47 -1.48
C LEU A 118 -12.12 10.72 -0.58
N MET A 119 -13.00 10.73 0.43
CA MET A 119 -13.08 11.81 1.43
C MET A 119 -11.84 11.92 2.33
N LEU A 120 -10.97 10.90 2.38
CA LEU A 120 -9.76 10.87 3.22
C LEU A 120 -8.48 11.25 2.46
N VAL A 121 -8.55 11.44 1.15
CA VAL A 121 -7.45 11.98 0.35
C VAL A 121 -7.71 13.47 0.15
N PRO A 122 -6.89 14.38 0.72
CA PRO A 122 -7.08 15.81 0.50
C PRO A 122 -6.88 16.16 -0.99
N PRO A 123 -7.56 17.20 -1.51
CA PRO A 123 -7.41 17.65 -2.88
C PRO A 123 -6.01 18.17 -3.21
#